data_AF-A0A949Z9M7-F1
#
_entry.id   AF-A0A949Z9M7-F1
#
_cell.length_a   1.000
_cell.length_b   1.000
_cell.length_c   1.000
_cell.angle_alpha   90.00
_cell.angle_beta   90.00
_cell.angle_gamma   90.00
#
_symmetry.space_group_name_H-M   'P 1'
#
loop_
_entity.id
_entity.type
_entity.pdbx_description
1 polymer ?
#
loop_
_entity_poly.entity_id
_entity_poly.type
_entity_poly.pdbx_seq_one_letter_code
_entity_poly.pdbx_strand_id
1 'polypeptide(L)'
;LFAGSDQLQQAIVDAMAEAPASARPIDAVGIGLAAAERFFNSDNRDFSRLRHRIITANAELLERELIKLASLASAIAGALRRRGVPDPAASLTAEAGMGVFRVAFEAWIADDENWPDLVNRSLAQLKELVAAR
;
A
#
# COMPACT_ATOMS: atom_id res chain seq x y z
N LEU A 1 8.75 -16.59 -6.42
CA LEU A 1 8.05 -15.95 -5.28
C LEU A 1 8.28 -14.43 -5.13
N PHE A 2 8.96 -13.77 -6.09
CA PHE A 2 9.49 -12.41 -5.90
C PHE A 2 9.31 -11.46 -7.12
N ALA A 3 8.86 -11.96 -8.27
CA ALA A 3 8.96 -11.24 -9.54
C ALA A 3 8.02 -10.03 -9.70
N GLY A 4 7.00 -9.88 -8.85
CA GLY A 4 6.00 -8.81 -8.97
C GLY A 4 6.23 -7.60 -8.04
N SER A 5 7.17 -7.66 -7.09
CA SER A 5 7.32 -6.62 -6.07
C SER A 5 7.82 -5.29 -6.65
N ASP A 6 8.79 -5.33 -7.55
CA ASP A 6 9.31 -4.11 -8.20
C ASP A 6 8.26 -3.49 -9.12
N GLN A 7 7.50 -4.31 -9.85
CA GLN A 7 6.41 -3.85 -10.71
C GLN A 7 5.27 -3.23 -9.90
N LEU A 8 4.92 -3.82 -8.76
CA LEU A 8 3.94 -3.27 -7.82
C LEU A 8 4.42 -1.92 -7.26
N GLN A 9 5.66 -1.84 -6.80
CA GLN A 9 6.24 -0.59 -6.30
C GLN A 9 6.21 0.50 -7.37
N GLN A 10 6.66 0.18 -8.59
CA GLN A 10 6.67 1.13 -9.70
C GLN A 10 5.24 1.59 -10.03
N ALA A 11 4.27 0.69 -10.07
CA ALA A 11 2.86 1.01 -10.29
C ALA A 11 2.33 2.05 -9.30
N ILE A 12 2.61 1.83 -8.01
CA ILE A 12 2.17 2.72 -6.93
C ILE A 12 2.84 4.09 -7.09
N VAL A 13 4.16 4.11 -7.30
CA VAL A 13 4.93 5.36 -7.42
C VAL A 13 4.54 6.17 -8.66
N ASP A 14 4.26 5.52 -9.79
CA ASP A 14 3.83 6.17 -11.02
C ASP A 14 2.45 6.80 -10.86
N ALA A 15 1.50 6.05 -10.31
CA ALA A 15 0.16 6.58 -10.01
C ALA A 15 0.22 7.75 -9.00
N MET A 16 1.13 7.71 -8.02
CA MET A 16 1.39 8.84 -7.14
C MET A 16 1.98 10.05 -7.88
N ALA A 17 2.81 9.86 -8.91
CA ALA A 17 3.35 10.94 -9.71
C ALA A 17 2.26 11.62 -10.56
N GLU A 18 1.32 10.84 -11.07
CA GLU A 18 0.16 11.29 -11.86
C GLU A 18 -0.95 11.93 -11.03
N ALA A 19 -0.97 11.71 -9.71
CA ALA A 19 -1.96 12.31 -8.82
C ALA A 19 -1.97 13.85 -8.90
N PRO A 20 -3.15 14.51 -8.81
CA PRO A 20 -3.27 15.97 -8.92
C PRO A 20 -2.27 16.71 -8.01
N ALA A 21 -1.62 17.76 -8.51
CA ALA A 21 -0.61 18.50 -7.73
C ALA A 21 -1.18 19.08 -6.41
N SER A 22 -2.48 19.38 -6.38
CA SER A 22 -3.22 19.85 -5.21
C SER A 22 -3.62 18.74 -4.21
N ALA A 23 -3.46 17.46 -4.57
CA ALA A 23 -3.82 16.35 -3.70
C ALA A 23 -2.98 16.39 -2.42
N ARG A 24 -3.64 16.22 -1.26
CA ARG A 24 -2.93 16.10 0.02
C ARG A 24 -2.01 14.87 -0.03
N PRO A 25 -0.89 14.86 0.71
CA PRO A 25 0.08 13.76 0.66
C PRO A 25 -0.55 12.37 0.84
N ILE A 26 -1.44 12.20 1.83
CA ILE A 26 -2.10 10.92 2.10
C ILE A 26 -3.11 10.53 1.02
N ASP A 27 -3.74 11.49 0.34
CA ASP A 27 -4.64 11.22 -0.77
C ASP A 27 -3.86 10.74 -2.01
N ALA A 28 -2.70 11.33 -2.27
CA ALA A 28 -1.79 10.87 -3.32
C ALA A 28 -1.31 9.43 -3.07
N VAL A 29 -1.00 9.08 -1.82
CA VAL A 29 -0.70 7.68 -1.44
C VAL A 29 -1.91 6.78 -1.69
N GLY A 30 -3.11 7.20 -1.31
CA GLY A 30 -4.35 6.44 -1.59
C GLY A 30 -4.54 6.13 -3.08
N ILE A 31 -4.32 7.13 -3.96
CA ILE A 31 -4.34 6.95 -5.42
C ILE A 31 -3.30 5.91 -5.86
N GLY A 32 -2.07 6.03 -5.34
CA GLY A 32 -1.01 5.06 -5.60
C GLY A 32 -1.39 3.64 -5.21
N LEU A 33 -1.90 3.46 -4.00
CA LEU A 33 -2.31 2.15 -3.49
C LEU A 33 -3.47 1.57 -4.29
N ALA A 34 -4.49 2.36 -4.65
CA ALA A 34 -5.62 1.89 -5.45
C ALA A 34 -5.17 1.38 -6.84
N ALA A 35 -4.15 1.99 -7.44
CA ALA A 35 -3.59 1.53 -8.73
C ALA A 35 -2.96 0.13 -8.68
N ALA A 36 -2.74 -0.44 -7.49
CA ALA A 36 -2.30 -1.81 -7.33
C ALA A 36 -3.37 -2.88 -7.64
N GLU A 37 -4.60 -2.47 -7.99
CA GLU A 37 -5.70 -3.37 -8.39
C GLU A 37 -5.29 -4.40 -9.45
N ARG A 38 -4.45 -4.01 -10.43
CA ARG A 38 -3.95 -4.94 -11.45
C ARG A 38 -3.19 -6.14 -10.89
N PHE A 39 -2.62 -6.01 -9.68
CA PHE A 39 -1.97 -7.10 -8.95
C PHE A 39 -2.95 -7.81 -8.00
N PHE A 40 -3.85 -7.04 -7.37
CA PHE A 40 -4.85 -7.52 -6.41
C PHE A 40 -6.24 -7.69 -7.04
N ASN A 41 -6.33 -8.54 -8.07
CA ASN A 41 -7.57 -8.89 -8.75
C ASN A 41 -8.09 -10.29 -8.35
N SER A 42 -9.35 -10.60 -8.67
CA SER A 42 -10.00 -11.87 -8.32
C SER A 42 -9.18 -13.10 -8.71
N ASP A 43 -8.54 -13.08 -9.88
CA ASP A 43 -7.80 -14.23 -10.43
C ASP A 43 -6.54 -14.54 -9.60
N ASN A 44 -5.97 -13.52 -8.95
CA ASN A 44 -4.78 -13.65 -8.11
C ASN A 44 -5.07 -13.83 -6.61
N ARG A 45 -6.34 -13.77 -6.18
CA ARG A 45 -6.73 -13.76 -4.76
C ARG A 45 -6.37 -15.05 -4.04
N ASP A 46 -6.73 -16.21 -4.60
CA ASP A 46 -6.45 -17.51 -3.98
C ASP A 46 -4.95 -17.78 -3.84
N PHE A 47 -4.18 -17.44 -4.88
CA PHE A 47 -2.74 -17.52 -4.84
C PHE A 47 -2.15 -16.60 -3.74
N SER A 48 -2.64 -15.36 -3.66
CA SER A 48 -2.18 -14.38 -2.66
C SER A 48 -2.52 -14.82 -1.23
N ARG A 49 -3.71 -15.39 -1.01
CA ARG A 49 -4.14 -15.97 0.27
C ARG A 49 -3.27 -17.14 0.69
N LEU A 50 -2.96 -18.07 -0.23
CA LEU A 50 -2.04 -19.18 0.03
C LEU A 50 -0.62 -18.68 0.35
N ARG A 51 -0.10 -17.76 -0.46
CA ARG A 51 1.22 -17.14 -0.26
C ARG A 51 1.31 -16.45 1.10
N HIS A 52 0.30 -15.68 1.47
CA HIS A 52 0.26 -14.98 2.76
C HIS A 52 0.35 -15.98 3.92
N ARG A 53 -0.46 -17.06 3.90
CA ARG A 53 -0.39 -18.12 4.93
C ARG A 53 0.99 -18.79 5.03
N ILE A 54 1.64 -19.06 3.89
CA ILE A 54 2.98 -19.65 3.89
C ILE A 54 4.00 -18.67 4.46
N ILE A 55 3.96 -17.40 4.06
CA ILE A 55 4.91 -16.40 4.53
C ILE A 55 4.77 -16.17 6.04
N THR A 56 3.55 -16.01 6.54
CA THR A 56 3.32 -15.73 7.97
C THR A 56 3.66 -16.91 8.88
N ALA A 57 3.62 -18.14 8.36
CA ALA A 57 4.02 -19.34 9.10
C ALA A 57 5.54 -19.60 9.12
N ASN A 58 6.35 -18.87 8.33
CA ASN A 58 7.78 -19.13 8.17
C ASN A 58 8.62 -17.87 8.44
N ALA A 59 9.39 -17.86 9.54
CA ALA A 59 10.14 -16.68 10.00
C ALA A 59 11.06 -16.09 8.92
N GLU A 60 11.87 -16.91 8.25
CA GLU A 60 12.79 -16.42 7.20
C GLU A 60 12.06 -15.80 6.00
N LEU A 61 10.87 -16.32 5.66
CA LEU A 61 10.04 -15.75 4.59
C LEU A 61 9.39 -14.44 5.05
N LEU A 62 8.94 -14.38 6.31
CA LEU A 62 8.39 -13.18 6.91
C LEU A 62 9.43 -12.06 6.97
N GLU A 63 10.66 -12.35 7.40
CA GLU A 63 11.76 -11.38 7.42
C GLU A 63 11.99 -10.76 6.03
N ARG A 64 12.07 -11.60 5.00
CA ARG A 64 12.22 -11.15 3.61
C ARG A 64 11.02 -10.33 3.13
N GLU A 65 9.82 -10.67 3.57
CA GLU A 65 8.62 -9.91 3.21
C GLU A 65 8.60 -8.54 3.89
N LEU A 66 8.98 -8.46 5.17
CA LEU A 66 9.08 -7.21 5.91
C LEU A 66 10.10 -6.26 5.26
N ILE A 67 11.25 -6.78 4.80
CA ILE A 67 12.23 -5.98 4.06
C ILE A 67 11.61 -5.35 2.81
N LYS A 68 10.81 -6.10 2.04
CA LYS A 68 10.15 -5.55 0.85
C LYS A 68 9.11 -4.50 1.18
N LEU A 69 8.30 -4.72 2.22
CA LEU A 69 7.31 -3.75 2.66
C LEU A 69 7.98 -2.46 3.13
N ALA A 70 9.15 -2.55 3.78
CA ALA A 70 9.97 -1.41 4.13
C ALA A 70 10.55 -0.71 2.88
N SER A 71 11.00 -1.46 1.86
CA SER A 71 11.42 -0.88 0.58
C SER A 71 10.29 -0.11 -0.12
N LEU A 72 9.07 -0.67 -0.12
CA LEU A 72 7.90 0.01 -0.66
C LEU A 72 7.57 1.30 0.10
N ALA A 73 7.61 1.27 1.44
CA ALA A 73 7.43 2.46 2.27
C ALA A 73 8.46 3.56 1.92
N SER A 74 9.72 3.18 1.78
CA SER A 74 10.81 4.08 1.37
C SER A 74 10.57 4.68 -0.03
N ALA A 75 10.10 3.88 -0.97
CA ALA A 75 9.76 4.34 -2.33
C ALA A 75 8.59 5.33 -2.33
N ILE A 76 7.55 5.08 -1.54
CA ILE A 76 6.41 5.99 -1.33
C ILE A 76 6.89 7.31 -0.71
N ALA A 77 7.73 7.26 0.33
CA ALA A 77 8.32 8.45 0.93
C ALA A 77 9.16 9.24 -0.09
N GLY A 78 9.97 8.54 -0.90
CA GLY A 78 10.72 9.15 -2.01
C GLY A 78 9.82 9.83 -3.05
N ALA A 79 8.68 9.23 -3.39
CA ALA A 79 7.70 9.83 -4.28
C ALA A 79 7.07 11.09 -3.68
N LEU A 80 6.73 11.08 -2.39
CA LEU A 80 6.22 12.27 -1.68
C LEU A 80 7.25 13.40 -1.64
N ARG A 81 8.54 13.09 -1.41
CA ARG A 81 9.62 14.09 -1.48
C ARG A 81 9.73 14.72 -2.87
N ARG A 82 9.63 13.94 -3.94
CA ARG A 82 9.58 14.46 -5.32
C ARG A 82 8.36 15.35 -5.58
N ARG A 83 7.27 15.14 -4.83
CA ARG A 83 6.08 16.02 -4.82
C ARG A 83 6.20 17.22 -3.87
N GLY A 84 7.39 17.49 -3.33
CA GLY A 84 7.65 18.66 -2.48
C GLY A 84 7.27 18.49 -1.01
N VAL A 85 6.95 17.28 -0.55
CA VAL A 85 6.66 17.00 0.86
C VAL A 85 7.98 16.75 1.61
N PRO A 86 8.39 17.59 2.56
CA PRO A 86 9.63 17.39 3.30
C PRO A 86 9.49 16.30 4.39
N ASP A 87 10.61 15.83 4.90
CA ASP A 87 10.61 15.03 6.14
C ASP A 87 10.35 15.91 7.38
N PRO A 88 9.72 15.38 8.43
CA PRO A 88 9.28 13.98 8.60
C PRO A 88 7.93 13.65 7.94
N ALA A 89 7.26 14.63 7.34
CA ALA A 89 5.91 14.45 6.81
C ALA A 89 5.83 13.40 5.69
N ALA A 90 6.83 13.35 4.79
CA ALA A 90 6.91 12.32 3.75
C ALA A 90 7.00 10.90 4.35
N SER A 91 7.93 10.71 5.29
CA SER A 91 8.14 9.42 5.95
C SER A 91 6.92 8.98 6.78
N LEU A 92 6.32 9.87 7.58
CA LEU A 92 5.13 9.57 8.35
C LEU A 92 3.91 9.24 7.48
N THR A 93 3.72 9.98 6.39
CA THR A 93 2.62 9.73 5.45
C THR A 93 2.79 8.39 4.75
N ALA A 94 4.03 8.02 4.38
CA ALA A 94 4.31 6.74 3.76
C ALA A 94 3.98 5.57 4.71
N GLU A 95 4.41 5.65 5.97
CA GLU A 95 4.10 4.61 6.97
C GLU A 95 2.61 4.51 7.28
N ALA A 96 1.91 5.65 7.36
CA ALA A 96 0.45 5.68 7.50
C ALA A 96 -0.24 5.00 6.29
N GLY A 97 0.24 5.27 5.08
CA GLY A 97 -0.19 4.58 3.86
C GLY A 97 0.09 3.08 3.87
N MET A 98 1.23 2.64 4.39
CA MET A 98 1.51 1.21 4.58
C MET A 98 0.58 0.55 5.60
N GLY A 99 0.09 1.31 6.58
CA GLY A 99 -1.01 0.89 7.46
C GLY A 99 -2.29 0.61 6.68
N VAL A 100 -2.71 1.56 5.83
CA VAL A 100 -3.86 1.40 4.92
C VAL A 100 -3.69 0.17 4.01
N PHE A 101 -2.52 0.01 3.40
CA PHE A 101 -2.21 -1.13 2.55
C PHE A 101 -2.40 -2.48 3.25
N ARG A 102 -1.88 -2.62 4.49
CA ARG A 102 -2.00 -3.87 5.25
C ARG A 102 -3.45 -4.20 5.59
N VAL A 103 -4.21 -3.22 6.10
CA VAL A 103 -5.63 -3.40 6.41
C VAL A 103 -6.44 -3.78 5.17
N ALA A 104 -6.22 -3.07 4.05
CA ALA A 104 -6.88 -3.39 2.80
C ALA A 104 -6.51 -4.79 2.27
N PHE A 105 -5.24 -5.20 2.38
CA PHE A 105 -4.77 -6.52 1.95
C PHE A 105 -5.37 -7.65 2.78
N GLU A 106 -5.41 -7.51 4.11
CA GLU A 106 -6.02 -8.49 5.00
C GLU A 106 -7.52 -8.65 4.71
N ALA A 107 -8.23 -7.55 4.50
CA ALA A 107 -9.64 -7.59 4.10
C ALA A 107 -9.82 -8.25 2.72
N TRP A 108 -8.95 -7.91 1.75
CA TRP A 108 -9.05 -8.41 0.38
C TRP A 108 -8.79 -9.91 0.25
N ILE A 109 -7.92 -10.48 1.09
CA ILE A 109 -7.74 -11.94 1.12
C ILE A 109 -8.84 -12.64 1.92
N ALA A 110 -9.57 -11.94 2.78
CA ALA A 110 -10.65 -12.50 3.60
C ALA A 110 -12.01 -12.51 2.89
N ASP A 111 -12.31 -11.47 2.11
CA ASP A 111 -13.61 -11.27 1.44
C ASP A 111 -13.45 -11.11 -0.09
N ASP A 112 -14.56 -11.11 -0.83
CA ASP A 112 -14.60 -10.99 -2.29
C ASP A 112 -14.68 -9.53 -2.79
N GLU A 113 -14.43 -8.57 -1.91
CA GLU A 113 -14.44 -7.14 -2.24
C GLU A 113 -13.29 -6.74 -3.17
N ASN A 114 -13.51 -5.69 -3.98
CA ASN A 114 -12.48 -5.18 -4.88
C ASN A 114 -11.41 -4.37 -4.12
N TRP A 115 -10.20 -4.34 -4.68
CA TRP A 115 -9.05 -3.71 -4.03
C TRP A 115 -9.19 -2.19 -3.85
N PRO A 116 -9.59 -1.39 -4.86
CA PRO A 116 -9.73 0.05 -4.70
C PRO A 116 -10.71 0.47 -3.59
N ASP A 117 -11.84 -0.22 -3.45
CA ASP A 117 -12.84 0.09 -2.42
C ASP A 117 -12.29 -0.18 -1.01
N LEU A 118 -11.53 -1.25 -0.83
CA LEU A 118 -10.88 -1.57 0.43
C LEU A 118 -9.79 -0.55 0.80
N VAL A 119 -9.01 -0.08 -0.19
CA VAL A 119 -8.04 1.02 0.02
C VAL A 119 -8.76 2.30 0.43
N ASN A 120 -9.82 2.68 -0.29
CA ASN A 120 -10.59 3.89 -0.02
C ASN A 120 -11.25 3.85 1.37
N ARG A 121 -11.85 2.72 1.73
CA ARG A 121 -12.45 2.50 3.05
C ARG A 121 -11.41 2.58 4.16
N SER A 122 -10.30 1.87 4.02
CA SER A 122 -9.22 1.86 5.01
C SER A 122 -8.60 3.25 5.19
N LEU A 123 -8.47 4.01 4.10
CA LEU A 123 -8.00 5.40 4.13
C LEU A 123 -9.00 6.34 4.80
N ALA A 124 -10.30 6.19 4.54
CA ALA A 124 -11.34 6.96 5.20
C ALA A 124 -11.34 6.70 6.71
N GLN A 125 -11.28 5.43 7.12
CA GLN A 125 -11.17 5.03 8.52
C GLN A 125 -9.93 5.61 9.20
N LEU A 126 -8.77 5.57 8.54
CA LEU A 126 -7.56 6.21 9.06
C LEU A 126 -7.80 7.69 9.34
N LYS A 127 -8.37 8.43 8.37
CA LYS A 127 -8.65 9.87 8.52
C LYS A 127 -9.62 10.17 9.66
N GLU A 128 -10.64 9.34 9.84
CA GLU A 128 -11.57 9.46 10.96
C GLU A 128 -10.87 9.24 12.31
N LEU A 129 -10.05 8.18 12.41
CA LEU A 129 -9.31 7.85 13.64
C LEU A 129 -8.33 8.95 14.08
N VAL A 130 -7.64 9.61 13.15
CA VAL A 130 -6.74 10.73 13.50
C VAL A 130 -7.47 12.06 13.68
N ALA A 131 -8.71 12.19 13.21
CA ALA A 131 -9.53 13.40 13.41
C ALA A 131 -10.35 13.35 14.71
N ALA A 132 -10.69 12.15 15.18
CA ALA A 132 -11.41 11.93 16.42
C ALA A 132 -10.60 12.44 17.63
N ARG A 133 -11.26 13.21 18.51
CA ARG A 133 -10.75 13.70 19.79
C ARG A 133 -11.47 13.01 20.94
#